data_AF-A0A2N0TRF1-F1
#
_entry.id   AF-A0A2N0TRF1-F1
#
_cell.length_a   1.000
_cell.length_b   1.000
_cell.length_c   1.000
_cell.angle_alpha   90.00
_cell.angle_beta   90.00
_cell.angle_gamma   90.00
#
_symmetry.space_group_name_H-M   'P 1'
#
loop_
_entity.id
_entity.type
_entity.pdbx_description
1 polymer ?
#
loop_
_entity_poly.entity_id
_entity_poly.type
_entity_poly.pdbx_seq_one_letter_code
_entity_poly.pdbx_strand_id
1 'polypeptide(L)'
;MKIKNFFEKYTEKPTSTFSRLFITFLFGFLPFTIIFGLLTIAGVEPVTFNGEDYYGFVGFLVILIATPITASVFAIFTYLYLMIGFLMLKGFKKLLIR
;
A
#
# COMPACT_ATOMS: atom_id res chain seq x y z
N MET A 1 -33.72 12.79 -8.34
CA MET A 1 -33.40 12.98 -6.90
C MET A 1 -32.45 11.92 -6.35
N LYS A 2 -32.69 10.61 -6.54
CA LYS A 2 -31.80 9.54 -6.03
C LYS A 2 -30.34 9.60 -6.55
N ILE A 3 -30.15 9.90 -7.84
CA ILE A 3 -28.81 9.98 -8.47
C ILE A 3 -27.99 11.17 -7.97
N LYS A 4 -28.62 12.33 -7.75
CA LYS A 4 -27.94 13.52 -7.22
C LYS A 4 -27.36 13.26 -5.82
N ASN A 5 -28.17 12.66 -4.95
CA ASN A 5 -27.75 12.29 -3.60
C ASN A 5 -26.64 11.24 -3.61
N PHE A 6 -26.64 10.31 -4.59
CA PHE A 6 -25.55 9.35 -4.77
C PHE A 6 -24.22 10.05 -5.09
N PHE A 7 -24.19 10.90 -6.11
CA PHE A 7 -22.97 11.60 -6.50
C PHE A 7 -22.49 12.59 -5.44
N GLU A 8 -23.38 13.21 -4.68
CA GLU A 8 -22.99 14.05 -3.54
C GLU A 8 -22.37 13.24 -2.40
N LYS A 9 -22.87 12.04 -2.11
CA LYS A 9 -22.37 11.19 -1.04
C LYS A 9 -21.04 10.49 -1.36
N TYR A 10 -20.82 10.08 -2.60
CA TYR A 10 -19.67 9.22 -2.96
C TYR A 10 -18.54 9.94 -3.70
N THR A 11 -18.73 11.21 -4.11
CA THR A 11 -17.67 12.00 -4.76
C THR A 11 -16.86 12.78 -3.73
N GLU A 12 -16.17 12.07 -2.86
CA GLU A 12 -15.27 12.67 -1.88
C GLU A 12 -13.82 12.53 -2.33
N LYS A 13 -13.02 13.58 -2.17
CA LYS A 13 -11.60 13.55 -2.49
C LYS A 13 -10.89 12.74 -1.40
N PRO A 14 -9.98 11.81 -1.75
CA PRO A 14 -9.17 11.10 -0.76
C PRO A 14 -8.12 12.04 -0.15
N THR A 15 -8.53 12.90 0.78
CA THR A 15 -7.65 13.76 1.59
C THR A 15 -7.17 12.99 2.81
N SER A 16 -5.86 13.02 3.09
CA SER A 16 -5.16 12.29 4.17
C SER A 16 -5.07 10.75 4.07
N THR A 17 -5.47 10.16 2.93
CA THR A 17 -5.51 8.71 2.76
C THR A 17 -4.12 8.06 2.66
N PHE A 18 -3.10 8.76 2.14
CA PHE A 18 -1.79 8.14 1.90
C PHE A 18 -1.11 7.66 3.19
N SER A 19 -0.97 8.52 4.20
CA SER A 19 -0.30 8.14 5.46
C SER A 19 -1.04 7.00 6.16
N ARG A 20 -2.38 6.99 6.06
CA ARG A 20 -3.19 5.91 6.62
C ARG A 20 -2.96 4.59 5.86
N LEU A 21 -2.96 4.63 4.52
CA LEU A 21 -2.64 3.48 3.69
C LEU A 21 -1.22 2.96 3.99
N PHE A 22 -0.24 3.84 4.07
CA PHE A 22 1.13 3.49 4.39
C PHE A 22 1.23 2.76 5.73
N ILE A 23 0.66 3.31 6.80
CA ILE A 23 0.66 2.67 8.12
C ILE A 23 -0.07 1.32 8.05
N THR A 24 -1.23 1.25 7.38
CA THR A 24 -1.97 0.00 7.22
C THR A 24 -1.14 -1.07 6.51
N PHE A 25 -0.48 -0.74 5.40
CA PHE A 25 0.38 -1.70 4.70
C PHE A 25 1.63 -2.04 5.49
N LEU A 26 2.26 -1.07 6.14
CA LEU A 26 3.46 -1.29 6.96
C LEU A 26 3.16 -2.30 8.08
N PHE A 27 2.11 -2.06 8.87
CA PHE A 27 1.70 -2.98 9.93
C PHE A 27 1.07 -4.27 9.40
N GLY A 28 0.51 -4.27 8.19
CA GLY A 28 0.07 -5.48 7.50
C GLY A 28 1.24 -6.39 7.12
N PHE A 29 2.36 -5.82 6.66
CA PHE A 29 3.55 -6.57 6.27
C PHE A 29 4.50 -6.92 7.43
N LEU A 30 4.44 -6.18 8.53
CA LEU A 30 5.35 -6.34 9.67
C LEU A 30 5.35 -7.76 10.27
N PRO A 31 4.20 -8.45 10.50
CA PRO A 31 4.20 -9.82 11.01
C PRO A 31 4.95 -10.79 10.09
N PHE A 32 4.74 -10.66 8.78
CA PHE A 32 5.43 -11.49 7.79
C PHE A 32 6.93 -11.19 7.76
N THR A 33 7.31 -9.91 7.84
CA THR A 33 8.70 -9.47 7.93
C THR A 33 9.42 -10.10 9.12
N ILE A 34 8.76 -10.16 10.28
CA ILE A 34 9.30 -10.79 11.48
C ILE A 34 9.46 -12.29 11.28
N ILE A 35 8.45 -12.98 10.75
CA ILE A 35 8.49 -14.44 10.52
C ILE A 35 9.61 -14.79 9.53
N PHE A 36 9.64 -14.16 8.36
CA PHE A 36 10.69 -14.39 7.36
C PHE A 36 12.07 -13.98 7.85
N GLY A 37 12.14 -12.90 8.64
CA GLY A 37 13.34 -12.48 9.35
C GLY A 37 13.92 -13.57 10.26
N LEU A 38 13.07 -14.22 11.06
CA LEU A 38 13.48 -15.32 11.93
C LEU A 38 13.94 -16.55 11.12
N LEU A 39 13.26 -16.87 10.02
CA LEU A 39 13.68 -17.95 9.11
C LEU A 39 15.04 -17.67 8.48
N THR A 40 15.29 -16.41 8.13
CA THR A 40 16.58 -15.96 7.60
C THR A 40 17.68 -16.07 8.64
N ILE A 41 17.40 -15.68 9.89
CA ILE A 41 18.33 -15.83 11.02
C ILE A 41 18.64 -17.30 11.30
N ALA A 42 17.64 -18.17 11.20
CA ALA A 42 17.79 -19.62 11.38
C ALA A 42 18.51 -20.32 10.21
N GLY A 43 18.83 -19.60 9.13
CA GLY A 43 19.48 -20.18 7.96
C GLY A 43 18.56 -21.04 7.09
N VAL A 44 17.24 -20.92 7.27
CA VAL A 44 16.24 -21.73 6.55
C VAL A 44 15.93 -21.13 5.19
N GLU A 45 15.65 -19.82 5.15
CA GLU A 45 15.23 -19.11 3.94
C GLU A 45 16.11 -17.87 3.74
N PRO A 46 16.83 -17.72 2.61
CA PRO A 46 17.59 -16.51 2.34
C PRO A 46 16.69 -15.35 1.92
N VAL A 47 17.20 -14.13 2.07
CA VAL A 47 16.68 -12.96 1.38
C VAL A 47 17.55 -12.69 0.16
N THR A 48 17.00 -12.88 -1.03
CA THR A 48 17.71 -12.57 -2.28
C THR A 48 17.64 -11.08 -2.58
N PHE A 49 18.81 -10.43 -2.70
CA PHE A 49 18.92 -9.02 -3.05
C PHE A 49 20.01 -8.83 -4.10
N ASN A 50 19.66 -8.18 -5.22
CA ASN A 50 20.56 -8.00 -6.38
C ASN A 50 21.19 -9.31 -6.92
N GLY A 51 20.51 -10.44 -6.77
CA GLY A 51 20.99 -11.75 -7.22
C GLY A 51 21.93 -12.47 -6.25
N GLU A 52 22.17 -11.89 -5.07
CA GLU A 52 22.90 -12.55 -3.98
C GLU A 52 21.94 -12.94 -2.85
N ASP A 53 22.22 -14.08 -2.21
CA ASP A 53 21.42 -14.61 -1.12
C ASP A 53 22.02 -14.22 0.24
N TYR A 54 21.22 -13.52 1.06
CA TYR A 54 21.62 -13.05 2.38
C TYR A 54 20.92 -13.85 3.47
N TYR A 55 21.71 -14.45 4.37
CA TYR A 55 21.24 -15.18 5.55
C TYR A 55 21.54 -14.41 6.84
N GLY A 56 21.08 -14.97 7.97
CA GLY A 56 21.43 -14.48 9.29
C GLY A 56 20.81 -13.11 9.59
N PHE A 57 21.50 -12.37 10.45
CA PHE A 57 21.08 -11.01 10.81
C PHE A 57 21.13 -10.04 9.63
N VAL A 58 22.02 -10.25 8.66
CA VAL A 58 22.13 -9.40 7.46
C VAL A 58 20.87 -9.52 6.62
N GLY A 59 20.41 -10.72 6.31
CA GLY A 59 19.17 -10.90 5.55
C GLY A 59 17.93 -10.37 6.30
N PHE A 60 17.89 -10.49 7.64
CA PHE A 60 16.87 -9.84 8.45
C PHE A 60 16.85 -8.30 8.29
N LEU A 61 18.02 -7.66 8.28
CA LEU A 61 18.09 -6.21 8.05
C LEU A 61 17.63 -5.82 6.65
N VAL A 62 17.98 -6.61 5.63
CA VAL A 62 17.55 -6.38 4.24
C VAL A 62 16.02 -6.41 4.16
N ILE A 63 15.37 -7.45 4.67
CA ILE A 63 13.90 -7.53 4.62
C ILE A 63 13.24 -6.44 5.47
N LEU A 64 13.79 -6.10 6.64
CA LEU A 64 13.26 -5.05 7.51
C LEU A 64 13.26 -3.68 6.83
N ILE A 65 14.32 -3.35 6.07
CA ILE A 65 14.42 -2.10 5.30
C ILE A 65 13.54 -2.16 4.04
N ALA A 66 13.40 -3.32 3.40
CA ALA A 66 12.54 -3.49 2.24
C ALA A 66 11.06 -3.33 2.58
N THR A 67 10.63 -3.71 3.80
CA THR A 67 9.22 -3.62 4.24
C THR A 67 8.60 -2.22 4.13
N PRO A 68 9.18 -1.12 4.66
CA PRO A 68 8.62 0.22 4.47
C PRO A 68 8.67 0.69 3.01
N ILE A 69 9.63 0.22 2.21
CA ILE A 69 9.66 0.51 0.77
C ILE A 69 8.46 -0.15 0.09
N THR A 70 8.24 -1.45 0.33
CA THR A 70 7.09 -2.20 -0.18
C THR A 70 5.77 -1.57 0.28
N ALA A 71 5.63 -1.23 1.57
CA ALA A 71 4.45 -0.55 2.08
C ALA A 71 4.17 0.79 1.37
N SER A 72 5.24 1.55 1.06
CA SER A 72 5.13 2.81 0.31
C SER A 72 4.64 2.57 -1.10
N VAL A 73 5.18 1.57 -1.81
CA VAL A 73 4.76 1.19 -3.17
C VAL A 73 3.26 0.87 -3.20
N PHE A 74 2.78 0.02 -2.30
CA PHE A 74 1.36 -0.32 -2.20
C PHE A 74 0.47 0.88 -1.84
N ALA A 75 0.94 1.73 -0.93
CA ALA A 75 0.23 2.97 -0.58
C ALA A 75 0.11 3.92 -1.77
N ILE A 76 1.18 4.08 -2.57
CA ILE A 76 1.19 4.93 -3.77
C ILE A 76 0.18 4.40 -4.79
N PHE A 77 0.27 3.12 -5.16
CA PHE A 77 -0.63 2.55 -6.17
C PHE A 77 -2.09 2.61 -5.73
N THR A 78 -2.37 2.31 -4.46
CA THR A 78 -3.73 2.39 -3.92
C THR A 78 -4.25 3.82 -3.89
N TYR A 79 -3.40 4.79 -3.52
CA TYR A 79 -3.76 6.20 -3.55
C TYR A 79 -4.07 6.69 -4.96
N LEU A 80 -3.25 6.32 -5.95
CA LEU A 80 -3.49 6.64 -7.35
C LEU A 80 -4.80 6.03 -7.85
N TYR A 81 -5.08 4.77 -7.50
CA TYR A 81 -6.35 4.10 -7.83
C TYR A 81 -7.55 4.87 -7.27
N LEU A 82 -7.52 5.27 -6.00
CA LEU A 82 -8.59 6.07 -5.37
C LEU A 82 -8.73 7.44 -6.02
N MET A 83 -7.63 8.08 -6.40
CA MET A 83 -7.66 9.37 -7.09
C MET A 83 -8.31 9.26 -8.47
N ILE A 84 -7.99 8.21 -9.23
CA ILE A 84 -8.61 7.94 -10.53
C ILE A 84 -10.12 7.72 -10.36
N GLY A 85 -10.54 6.91 -9.38
CA GLY A 85 -11.95 6.70 -9.08
C GLY A 85 -12.69 8.00 -8.74
N PHE A 86 -12.08 8.86 -7.92
CA PHE A 86 -12.61 10.20 -7.63
C PHE A 86 -12.75 11.07 -8.88
N LEU A 87 -11.72 11.11 -9.74
CA LEU A 87 -11.75 11.89 -10.98
C LEU A 87 -12.85 11.41 -11.93
N MET A 88 -13.03 10.10 -12.06
CA MET A 88 -14.11 9.51 -12.86
C MET A 88 -15.48 9.90 -12.32
N LEU A 89 -15.73 9.71 -11.02
CA LEU A 89 -17.00 10.08 -10.38
C LEU A 89 -17.30 11.58 -10.50
N LYS A 90 -16.29 12.43 -10.34
CA LYS A 90 -16.41 13.88 -10.53
C LYS A 90 -16.76 14.23 -11.98
N GLY A 91 -16.15 13.55 -12.95
CA GLY A 91 -16.50 13.69 -14.38
C GLY A 91 -17.95 13.31 -14.66
N PHE A 92 -18.38 12.14 -14.17
CA PHE A 92 -19.78 11.69 -14.32
C PHE A 92 -20.77 12.63 -13.64
N LYS A 93 -20.47 13.14 -12.44
CA LYS A 93 -21.30 14.13 -11.74
C LYS A 93 -21.52 15.36 -12.61
N LYS A 94 -20.46 15.90 -13.22
CA LYS A 94 -20.53 17.09 -14.09
C LYS A 94 -21.35 16.85 -15.36
N LEU A 95 -21.33 15.64 -15.91
CA LEU A 95 -22.08 15.29 -17.12
C LEU A 95 -23.57 15.07 -16.85
N LEU A 96 -23.91 14.39 -15.75
CA LEU A 96 -25.28 13.92 -15.48
C LEU A 96 -26.09 14.88 -14.60
N ILE A 97 -25.42 15.71 -13.79
CA ILE A 97 -26.04 16.68 -12.90
C ILE A 97 -25.46 18.03 -13.32
N ARG A 98 -26.09 18.63 -14.32
CA ARG A 98 -25.75 19.98 -14.78
C ARG A 98 -26.05 21.00 -13.68
#